data_AF-A0AAV1UNN4-F1
#
_entry.id   AF-A0AAV1UNN4-F1
#
_cell.length_a   1.000
_cell.length_b   1.000
_cell.length_c   1.000
_cell.angle_alpha   90.00
_cell.angle_beta   90.00
_cell.angle_gamma   90.00
#
_symmetry.space_group_name_H-M   'P 1'
#
loop_
_entity.id
_entity.type
_entity.pdbx_description
1 polymer ?
#
loop_
_entity_poly.entity_id
_entity_poly.type
_entity_poly.pdbx_seq_one_letter_code
_entity_poly.pdbx_strand_id
1 'polypeptide(L)'
;MEIELAYGESRGYWKHYSPGKWFKQAKAVGKINNVKATLLFDSGAEVSIIDTTFAREVGCNIDESQRQECIGIGETPYMTVGRTKIKVTLAGSLVYYFNVWVGDLAGQEAILGMDFMVPAGVRLDLADGALCLPEEIRIHLAGRRPAYGSKIQHITAKDQHVVIPVGESREVKIGIGGAKMKLWVARGLDWVPTVISGWGKTKYLQMTNIGDREIILPTHTILGMWVEGDMVPRTQGLVTVGSGKYKEWQTLAYEATTDRVNELPKEPIGPLVDRPTYAAPKRILKRPSDALQNPVSGDLHGNAAS
;
A
#
# COMPACT_ATOMS: atom_id res chain seq x y z
N MET A 1 8.57 1.90 7.90
CA MET A 1 7.52 2.83 8.36
C MET A 1 7.32 2.57 9.84
N GLU A 2 7.57 3.57 10.68
CA GLU A 2 7.33 3.52 12.12
C GLU A 2 6.11 4.38 12.43
N ILE A 3 5.16 3.84 13.19
CA ILE A 3 3.93 4.53 13.55
C ILE A 3 3.87 4.58 15.08
N GLU A 4 3.79 5.79 15.62
CA GLU A 4 3.47 6.03 17.02
C GLU A 4 1.96 6.18 17.16
N LEU A 5 1.35 5.43 18.08
CA LEU A 5 -0.09 5.44 18.31
C LEU A 5 -0.36 6.14 19.65
N ALA A 6 -1.08 7.26 19.63
CA ALA A 6 -1.53 7.92 20.84
C ALA A 6 -2.83 7.29 21.37
N TYR A 7 -3.06 7.42 22.68
CA TYR A 7 -4.28 6.92 23.32
C TYR A 7 -5.52 7.63 22.75
N GLY A 8 -6.43 6.89 22.12
CA GLY A 8 -7.70 7.41 21.59
C GLY A 8 -7.71 7.79 20.11
N GLU A 9 -6.60 7.66 19.37
CA GLU A 9 -6.60 7.91 17.92
C GLU A 9 -7.23 6.73 17.14
N SER A 10 -7.98 7.01 16.07
CA SER A 10 -8.58 5.95 15.24
C SER A 10 -8.30 6.15 13.76
N ARG A 11 -7.98 5.06 13.06
CA ARG A 11 -7.79 5.04 11.61
C ARG A 11 -8.56 3.88 10.97
N GLY A 12 -9.84 4.10 10.65
CA GLY A 12 -10.59 3.26 9.71
C GLY A 12 -12.01 2.85 10.11
N TYR A 13 -12.73 2.31 9.13
CA TYR A 13 -14.12 1.84 9.22
C TYR A 13 -14.21 0.34 9.58
N TRP A 14 -15.10 0.01 10.53
CA TRP A 14 -15.44 -1.37 10.92
C TRP A 14 -16.55 -1.95 10.02
N LYS A 15 -16.47 -3.24 9.68
CA LYS A 15 -17.53 -3.97 8.96
C LYS A 15 -18.38 -4.76 9.96
N HIS A 16 -19.70 -4.84 9.72
CA HIS A 16 -20.67 -5.43 10.64
C HIS A 16 -20.42 -6.91 10.99
N TYR A 17 -20.70 -7.22 12.27
CA TYR A 17 -20.70 -8.54 12.89
C TYR A 17 -21.68 -9.52 12.20
N SER A 18 -21.29 -10.78 12.06
CA SER A 18 -22.15 -11.88 11.58
C SER A 18 -22.26 -12.97 12.67
N PRO A 19 -23.42 -13.12 13.34
CA PRO A 19 -23.62 -14.13 14.38
C PRO A 19 -23.61 -15.56 13.81
N GLY A 20 -23.13 -16.54 14.59
CA GLY A 20 -23.34 -17.98 14.31
C GLY A 20 -22.10 -18.83 14.01
N LYS A 21 -20.90 -18.25 14.04
CA LYS A 21 -19.64 -19.00 13.87
C LYS A 21 -18.86 -18.97 15.18
N TRP A 22 -18.60 -20.15 15.74
CA TRP A 22 -17.71 -20.30 16.89
C TRP A 22 -16.29 -20.21 16.36
N PHE A 23 -15.61 -19.10 16.64
CA PHE A 23 -14.31 -18.82 16.05
C PHE A 23 -13.19 -19.29 16.98
N LYS A 24 -12.22 -20.03 16.42
CA LYS A 24 -10.90 -20.18 17.05
C LYS A 24 -10.28 -18.79 17.25
N GLN A 25 -9.66 -18.58 18.41
CA GLN A 25 -8.93 -17.36 18.79
C GLN A 25 -8.12 -16.78 17.62
N ALA A 26 -8.18 -15.46 17.43
CA ALA A 26 -7.48 -14.78 16.35
C ALA A 26 -6.00 -14.56 16.71
N LYS A 27 -5.21 -15.63 16.66
CA LYS A 27 -3.78 -15.59 16.94
C LYS A 27 -2.97 -15.36 15.66
N ALA A 28 -1.89 -14.60 15.74
CA ALA A 28 -0.89 -14.50 14.67
C ALA A 28 0.52 -14.44 15.24
N VAL A 29 1.51 -14.78 14.42
CA VAL A 29 2.92 -14.66 14.81
C VAL A 29 3.43 -13.27 14.42
N GLY A 30 3.99 -12.57 15.39
CA GLY A 30 4.68 -11.29 15.21
C GLY A 30 6.00 -11.27 15.97
N LYS A 31 6.52 -10.07 16.21
CA LYS A 31 7.61 -9.85 17.15
C LYS A 31 7.27 -8.76 18.15
N ILE A 32 7.76 -8.89 19.37
CA ILE A 32 7.76 -7.86 20.40
C ILE A 32 9.22 -7.62 20.78
N ASN A 33 9.68 -6.37 20.72
CA ASN A 33 11.07 -6.00 20.98
C ASN A 33 12.06 -6.88 20.20
N ASN A 34 11.72 -7.18 18.94
CA ASN A 34 12.46 -8.05 18.01
C ASN A 34 12.49 -9.55 18.36
N VAL A 35 11.87 -9.98 19.46
CA VAL A 35 11.70 -11.39 19.84
C VAL A 35 10.38 -11.92 19.27
N LYS A 36 10.38 -13.15 18.74
CA LYS A 36 9.19 -13.78 18.17
C LYS A 36 8.12 -13.97 19.25
N ALA A 37 6.88 -13.61 18.95
CA ALA A 37 5.75 -13.69 19.87
C ALA A 37 4.48 -14.16 19.17
N THR A 38 3.63 -14.89 19.89
CA THR A 38 2.26 -15.21 19.53
C THR A 38 1.34 -14.12 20.07
N LEU A 39 0.66 -13.44 19.16
CA LEU A 39 -0.20 -12.30 19.46
C LEU A 39 -1.64 -12.71 19.29
N LEU A 40 -2.46 -12.57 20.32
CA LEU A 40 -3.90 -12.73 20.25
C LEU A 40 -4.54 -11.37 19.93
N PHE A 41 -5.30 -11.28 18.84
CA PHE A 41 -6.09 -10.10 18.51
C PHE A 41 -7.50 -10.28 19.04
N ASP A 42 -7.85 -9.54 20.09
CA ASP A 42 -9.10 -9.72 20.80
C ASP A 42 -9.98 -8.47 20.69
N SER A 43 -11.04 -8.56 19.89
CA SER A 43 -12.02 -7.47 19.76
C SER A 43 -12.92 -7.31 20.98
N GLY A 44 -12.94 -8.29 21.89
CA GLY A 44 -13.62 -8.19 23.19
C GLY A 44 -12.78 -7.53 24.27
N ALA A 45 -11.47 -7.34 24.03
CA ALA A 45 -10.59 -6.68 24.99
C ALA A 45 -10.51 -5.17 24.71
N GLU A 46 -10.86 -4.35 25.69
CA GLU A 46 -10.71 -2.89 25.60
C GLU A 46 -9.23 -2.48 25.63
N VAL A 47 -8.43 -3.20 26.42
CA VAL A 47 -7.02 -2.92 26.65
C VAL A 47 -6.13 -4.07 26.17
N SER A 48 -4.92 -3.72 25.75
CA SER A 48 -3.89 -4.69 25.39
C SER A 48 -3.03 -5.06 26.60
N ILE A 49 -2.62 -6.34 26.67
CA ILE A 49 -1.86 -6.91 27.77
C ILE A 49 -0.69 -7.74 27.23
N ILE A 50 0.50 -7.59 27.83
CA ILE A 50 1.67 -8.45 27.60
C ILE A 50 1.88 -9.35 28.81
N ASP A 51 2.30 -10.59 28.56
CA ASP A 51 2.63 -11.54 29.63
C ASP A 51 3.78 -11.02 30.50
N THR A 52 3.64 -11.12 31.83
CA THR A 52 4.65 -10.65 32.79
C THR A 52 6.01 -11.30 32.59
N THR A 53 6.04 -12.62 32.37
CA THR A 53 7.30 -13.38 32.23
C THR A 53 7.97 -13.00 30.93
N PHE A 54 7.20 -12.96 29.85
CA PHE A 54 7.70 -12.58 28.54
C PHE A 54 8.17 -11.12 28.50
N ALA A 55 7.45 -10.19 29.14
CA ALA A 55 7.86 -8.78 29.23
C ALA A 55 9.24 -8.63 29.89
N ARG A 56 9.51 -9.40 30.95
CA ARG A 56 10.83 -9.44 31.60
C ARG A 56 11.90 -10.07 30.70
N GLU A 57 11.57 -11.14 29.99
CA GLU A 57 12.48 -11.80 29.05
C GLU A 57 12.94 -10.86 27.93
N VAL A 58 12.01 -10.07 27.37
CA VAL A 58 12.31 -9.11 26.29
C VAL A 58 12.83 -7.75 26.81
N GLY A 59 13.17 -7.67 28.09
CA GLY A 59 13.83 -6.51 28.70
C GLY A 59 12.96 -5.26 28.84
N CYS A 60 11.63 -5.41 28.96
CA CYS A 60 10.74 -4.28 29.18
C CYS A 60 10.99 -3.60 30.54
N ASN A 61 11.04 -2.27 30.56
CA ASN A 61 11.00 -1.50 31.80
C ASN A 61 9.54 -1.31 32.22
N ILE A 62 9.15 -1.87 33.35
CA ILE A 62 7.76 -1.90 33.82
C ILE A 62 7.55 -0.77 34.83
N ASP A 63 6.68 0.17 34.50
CA ASP A 63 6.24 1.19 35.44
C ASP A 63 5.15 0.61 36.35
N GLU A 64 5.53 0.16 37.54
CA GLU A 64 4.63 -0.41 38.54
C GLU A 64 3.74 0.63 39.25
N SER A 65 3.99 1.94 39.03
CA SER A 65 3.15 3.02 39.57
C SER A 65 1.81 3.12 38.84
N GLN A 66 1.76 2.66 37.59
CA GLN A 66 0.55 2.60 36.78
C GLN A 66 -0.02 1.19 36.83
N ARG A 67 -1.21 1.04 37.44
CA ARG A 67 -1.93 -0.23 37.48
C ARG A 67 -3.36 -0.04 37.03
N GLN A 68 -3.92 -1.09 36.45
CA GLN A 68 -5.27 -1.13 35.91
C GLN A 68 -5.96 -2.37 36.45
N GLU A 69 -7.19 -2.20 36.91
CA GLU A 69 -8.07 -3.33 37.19
C GLU A 69 -8.62 -3.86 35.86
N CYS A 70 -8.52 -5.17 35.66
CA CYS A 70 -9.00 -5.86 34.47
C CYS A 70 -9.91 -7.01 34.87
N ILE A 71 -10.94 -7.25 34.06
CA ILE A 71 -11.86 -8.37 34.23
C ILE A 71 -11.67 -9.31 33.05
N GLY A 72 -11.23 -10.53 33.33
CA GLY A 72 -11.02 -11.57 32.32
C GLY A 72 -12.27 -12.43 32.08
N ILE A 73 -12.11 -13.50 31.31
CA ILE A 73 -13.17 -14.46 30.95
C ILE A 73 -13.81 -15.14 32.19
N GLY A 74 -13.08 -15.22 33.31
CA GLY A 74 -13.58 -15.78 34.57
C GLY A 74 -14.31 -14.78 35.48
N GLU A 75 -14.58 -13.56 35.00
CA GLU A 75 -15.24 -12.46 35.73
C GLU A 75 -14.59 -12.09 37.08
N THR A 76 -13.38 -12.59 37.34
CA THR A 76 -12.60 -12.29 38.52
C THR A 76 -11.71 -11.08 38.21
N PRO A 77 -11.88 -9.97 38.94
CA PRO A 77 -11.01 -8.82 38.78
C PRO A 77 -9.59 -9.19 39.16
N TYR A 78 -8.62 -8.75 38.37
CA TYR A 78 -7.21 -8.81 38.70
C TYR A 78 -6.54 -7.49 38.38
N MET A 79 -5.47 -7.19 39.11
CA MET A 79 -4.67 -6.00 38.90
C MET A 79 -3.50 -6.30 37.98
N THR A 80 -3.28 -5.43 37.01
CA THR A 80 -2.06 -5.46 36.20
C THR A 80 -0.84 -5.13 37.05
N VAL A 81 0.31 -5.69 36.66
CA VAL A 81 1.61 -5.50 37.34
C VAL A 81 2.13 -4.08 37.16
N GLY A 82 1.93 -3.52 35.97
CA GLY A 82 2.43 -2.22 35.58
C GLY A 82 2.07 -1.87 34.15
N ARG A 83 2.69 -0.82 33.63
CA ARG A 83 2.60 -0.42 32.21
C ARG A 83 3.98 -0.34 31.57
N THR A 84 4.09 -0.69 30.29
CA THR A 84 5.38 -0.61 29.57
C THR A 84 5.20 -0.28 28.09
N LYS A 85 6.21 0.33 27.47
CA LYS A 85 6.23 0.62 26.02
C LYS A 85 6.89 -0.53 25.29
N ILE A 86 6.20 -1.10 24.31
CA ILE A 86 6.71 -2.22 23.48
C ILE A 86 6.81 -1.84 22.02
N LYS A 87 7.73 -2.52 21.31
CA LYS A 87 7.86 -2.46 19.85
C LYS A 87 7.22 -3.71 19.22
N VAL A 88 6.02 -3.57 18.66
CA VAL A 88 5.32 -4.65 17.96
C VAL A 88 5.68 -4.63 16.48
N THR A 89 6.18 -5.75 15.95
CA THR A 89 6.46 -5.92 14.52
C THR A 89 5.51 -6.92 13.89
N LEU A 90 4.76 -6.50 12.87
CA LEU A 90 3.79 -7.28 12.13
C LEU A 90 4.19 -7.39 10.65
N ALA A 91 3.83 -8.51 10.00
CA ALA A 91 4.08 -8.78 8.59
C ALA A 91 5.55 -8.60 8.15
N GLY A 92 6.51 -8.73 9.08
CA GLY A 92 7.94 -8.60 8.83
C GLY A 92 8.47 -7.16 8.68
N SER A 93 7.61 -6.18 8.38
CA SER A 93 8.05 -4.80 8.08
C SER A 93 7.32 -3.69 8.83
N LEU A 94 6.11 -3.94 9.35
CA LEU A 94 5.34 -2.90 10.04
C LEU A 94 5.72 -2.86 11.50
N VAL A 95 6.14 -1.70 11.99
CA VAL A 95 6.61 -1.51 13.36
C VAL A 95 5.72 -0.48 14.06
N TYR A 96 5.17 -0.87 15.20
CA TYR A 96 4.34 -0.05 16.07
C TYR A 96 5.01 0.08 17.43
N TYR A 97 5.03 1.29 17.97
CA TYR A 97 5.37 1.51 19.37
C TYR A 97 4.08 1.77 20.16
N PHE A 98 3.87 1.01 21.22
CA PHE A 98 2.59 1.01 21.93
C PHE A 98 2.78 0.80 23.44
N ASN A 99 2.01 1.53 24.26
CA ASN A 99 2.01 1.36 25.72
C ASN A 99 1.00 0.30 26.13
N VAL A 100 1.49 -0.85 26.57
CA VAL A 100 0.71 -2.03 26.93
C VAL A 100 0.68 -2.23 28.45
N TRP A 101 -0.39 -2.83 28.97
CA TRP A 101 -0.42 -3.27 30.36
C TRP A 101 0.31 -4.59 30.54
N VAL A 102 0.92 -4.81 31.71
CA VAL A 102 1.62 -6.06 32.02
C VAL A 102 0.77 -6.90 32.96
N GLY A 103 0.53 -8.16 32.61
CA GLY A 103 -0.25 -9.08 33.43
C GLY A 103 -0.01 -10.53 33.04
N ASP A 104 -0.44 -11.46 33.88
CA ASP A 104 -0.19 -12.88 33.64
C ASP A 104 -1.14 -13.44 32.57
N LEU A 105 -0.60 -14.06 31.53
CA LEU A 105 -1.37 -14.63 30.42
C LEU A 105 -1.14 -16.13 30.28
N ALA A 106 -2.14 -16.84 29.77
CA ALA A 106 -2.05 -18.28 29.49
C ALA A 106 -2.06 -18.54 27.97
N GLY A 107 -0.93 -19.01 27.42
CA GLY A 107 -0.84 -19.57 26.07
C GLY A 107 -0.67 -18.57 24.92
N GLN A 108 -0.38 -17.30 25.21
CA GLN A 108 0.11 -16.30 24.26
C GLN A 108 1.00 -15.29 25.01
N GLU A 109 1.95 -14.69 24.31
CA GLU A 109 2.85 -13.70 24.88
C GLU A 109 2.20 -12.30 24.99
N ALA A 110 1.19 -12.01 24.16
CA ALA A 110 0.41 -10.78 24.29
C ALA A 110 -1.02 -10.91 23.75
N ILE A 111 -1.93 -10.13 24.33
CA ILE A 111 -3.26 -9.81 23.84
C ILE A 111 -3.24 -8.36 23.32
N LEU A 112 -3.63 -8.17 22.06
CA LEU A 112 -3.79 -6.88 21.41
C LEU A 112 -5.29 -6.60 21.30
N GLY A 113 -5.76 -5.70 22.15
CA GLY A 113 -7.14 -5.27 22.26
C GLY A 113 -7.50 -4.13 21.30
N MET A 114 -8.67 -3.55 21.52
CA MET A 114 -9.21 -2.46 20.71
C MET A 114 -8.35 -1.19 20.77
N ASP A 115 -7.72 -0.91 21.92
CA ASP A 115 -6.75 0.18 22.11
C ASP A 115 -5.52 0.09 21.19
N PHE A 116 -5.15 -1.10 20.73
CA PHE A 116 -4.12 -1.29 19.71
C PHE A 116 -4.73 -1.39 18.30
N MET A 117 -5.77 -2.20 18.13
CA MET A 117 -6.30 -2.55 16.81
C MET A 117 -6.92 -1.35 16.08
N VAL A 118 -7.67 -0.51 16.79
CA VAL A 118 -8.34 0.66 16.20
C VAL A 118 -7.32 1.70 15.68
N PRO A 119 -6.34 2.17 16.49
CA PRO A 119 -5.35 3.11 15.99
C PRO A 119 -4.41 2.48 14.95
N ALA A 120 -4.04 1.21 15.11
CA ALA A 120 -3.17 0.51 14.16
C ALA A 120 -3.86 0.18 12.83
N GLY A 121 -5.17 0.42 12.71
CA GLY A 121 -5.96 0.13 11.51
C GLY A 121 -6.09 -1.36 11.19
N VAL A 122 -6.01 -2.20 12.23
CA VAL A 122 -6.12 -3.66 12.14
C VAL A 122 -7.59 -4.06 12.05
N ARG A 123 -7.92 -4.89 11.06
CA ARG A 123 -9.26 -5.42 10.80
C ARG A 123 -9.22 -6.94 10.78
N LEU A 124 -10.11 -7.59 11.52
CA LEU A 124 -10.24 -9.04 11.50
C LEU A 124 -11.11 -9.48 10.33
N ASP A 125 -10.53 -10.18 9.34
CA ASP A 125 -11.28 -10.87 8.30
C ASP A 125 -11.48 -12.34 8.69
N LEU A 126 -12.61 -12.60 9.33
CA LEU A 126 -12.94 -13.93 9.82
C LEU A 126 -13.34 -14.91 8.71
N ALA A 127 -13.75 -14.42 7.54
CA ALA A 127 -14.11 -15.25 6.39
C ALA A 127 -12.84 -15.85 5.75
N ASP A 128 -11.82 -15.02 5.57
CA ASP A 128 -10.52 -15.44 5.04
C ASP A 128 -9.58 -16.00 6.11
N GLY A 129 -9.89 -15.77 7.38
CA GLY A 129 -9.06 -16.18 8.50
C GLY A 129 -7.75 -15.39 8.56
N ALA A 130 -7.82 -14.09 8.32
CA ALA A 130 -6.66 -13.20 8.27
C ALA A 130 -6.88 -11.89 9.02
N LEU A 131 -5.79 -11.28 9.48
CA LEU A 131 -5.72 -9.90 9.95
C LEU A 131 -5.41 -9.02 8.74
N CYS A 132 -6.20 -7.99 8.50
CA CYS A 132 -5.93 -6.95 7.53
C CYS A 132 -5.32 -5.75 8.27
N LEU A 133 -4.09 -5.41 7.94
CA LEU A 133 -3.39 -4.22 8.42
C LEU A 133 -3.69 -3.04 7.47
N PRO A 134 -3.21 -1.82 7.79
CA PRO A 134 -3.15 -0.73 6.82
C PRO A 134 -2.46 -1.16 5.52
N GLU A 135 -2.77 -0.48 4.42
CA GLU A 135 -2.17 -0.74 3.09
C GLU A 135 -2.49 -2.12 2.49
N GLU A 136 -3.61 -2.73 2.91
CA GLU A 136 -4.09 -4.03 2.43
C GLU A 136 -3.15 -5.21 2.74
N ILE A 137 -2.21 -5.06 3.68
CA ILE A 137 -1.32 -6.15 4.11
C ILE A 137 -2.12 -7.15 4.96
N ARG A 138 -2.14 -8.43 4.58
CA ARG A 138 -2.85 -9.48 5.34
C ARG A 138 -1.89 -10.46 6.04
N ILE A 139 -2.16 -10.79 7.30
CA ILE A 139 -1.46 -11.83 8.07
C ILE A 139 -2.45 -12.97 8.37
N HIS A 140 -2.08 -14.21 8.04
CA HIS A 140 -2.95 -15.35 8.33
C HIS A 140 -3.01 -15.64 9.82
N LEU A 141 -4.21 -15.92 10.30
CA LEU A 141 -4.40 -16.38 11.67
C LEU A 141 -3.88 -17.81 11.83
N ALA A 142 -3.19 -18.07 12.94
CA ALA A 142 -2.64 -19.36 13.28
C ALA A 142 -3.74 -20.42 13.31
N GLY A 143 -3.46 -21.59 12.72
CA GLY A 143 -4.40 -22.71 12.67
C GLY A 143 -5.59 -22.53 11.72
N ARG A 144 -5.61 -21.50 10.86
CA ARG A 144 -6.63 -21.31 9.81
C ARG A 144 -6.09 -21.64 8.42
N ARG A 145 -6.94 -22.30 7.62
CA ARG A 145 -6.80 -22.42 6.17
C ARG A 145 -7.94 -21.63 5.54
N PRO A 146 -7.72 -20.92 4.41
CA PRO A 146 -8.79 -20.18 3.74
C PRO A 146 -9.95 -21.10 3.36
N ALA A 147 -11.17 -20.59 3.47
CA ALA A 147 -12.40 -21.35 3.18
C ALA A 147 -12.57 -21.71 1.69
N TYR A 148 -11.84 -21.05 0.78
CA TYR A 148 -11.98 -21.24 -0.67
C TYR A 148 -10.65 -21.51 -1.38
N GLY A 149 -10.69 -22.45 -2.33
CA GLY A 149 -9.62 -22.69 -3.30
C GLY A 149 -9.48 -21.48 -4.22
N SER A 150 -8.47 -20.65 -3.98
CA SER A 150 -8.26 -19.39 -4.67
C SER A 150 -7.92 -19.59 -6.15
N LYS A 151 -8.71 -19.02 -7.07
CA LYS A 151 -8.33 -18.87 -8.49
C LYS A 151 -7.24 -17.81 -8.59
N ILE A 152 -5.99 -18.24 -8.47
CA ILE A 152 -4.80 -17.38 -8.62
C ILE A 152 -4.19 -17.67 -9.99
N GLN A 153 -3.90 -16.62 -10.75
CA GLN A 153 -3.09 -16.74 -11.96
C GLN A 153 -1.76 -16.04 -11.72
N HIS A 154 -0.69 -16.82 -11.60
CA HIS A 154 0.66 -16.28 -11.43
C HIS A 154 1.15 -15.61 -12.71
N ILE A 155 1.83 -14.47 -12.54
CA ILE A 155 2.56 -13.77 -13.58
C ILE A 155 4.03 -14.00 -13.28
N THR A 156 4.70 -14.72 -14.16
CA THR A 156 6.12 -15.07 -14.03
C THR A 156 6.92 -14.58 -15.22
N ALA A 157 8.21 -14.31 -15.00
CA ALA A 157 9.17 -14.13 -16.09
C ALA A 157 9.19 -15.43 -16.93
N LYS A 158 8.88 -15.31 -18.22
CA LYS A 158 8.83 -16.44 -19.17
C LYS A 158 10.24 -16.96 -19.47
N ASP A 159 10.30 -18.02 -20.30
CA ASP A 159 11.40 -18.97 -20.55
C ASP A 159 12.78 -18.41 -20.98
N GLN A 160 13.01 -17.10 -20.90
CA GLN A 160 14.30 -16.44 -21.13
C GLN A 160 14.65 -15.53 -19.96
N HIS A 161 15.90 -15.60 -19.51
CA HIS A 161 16.45 -14.68 -18.53
C HIS A 161 16.28 -13.23 -19.01
N VAL A 162 15.59 -12.40 -18.21
CA VAL A 162 15.43 -10.98 -18.55
C VAL A 162 16.58 -10.22 -17.92
N VAL A 163 17.48 -9.73 -18.76
CA VAL A 163 18.58 -8.87 -18.34
C VAL A 163 18.12 -7.42 -18.36
N ILE A 164 18.27 -6.73 -17.23
CA ILE A 164 17.89 -5.31 -17.07
C ILE A 164 19.14 -4.54 -16.63
N PRO A 165 19.72 -3.72 -17.52
CA PRO A 165 20.83 -2.83 -17.17
C PRO A 165 20.44 -1.82 -16.08
N VAL A 166 21.45 -1.23 -15.43
CA VAL A 166 21.26 -0.21 -14.38
C VAL A 166 20.49 0.98 -14.94
N GLY A 167 19.41 1.38 -14.25
CA GLY A 167 18.55 2.50 -14.65
C GLY A 167 17.72 2.25 -15.91
N GLU A 168 17.75 1.04 -16.48
CA GLU A 168 16.91 0.64 -17.61
C GLU A 168 15.68 -0.14 -17.15
N SER A 169 14.76 -0.34 -18.10
CA SER A 169 13.56 -1.13 -17.88
C SER A 169 13.30 -2.14 -18.98
N ARG A 170 12.62 -3.23 -18.63
CA ARG A 170 12.16 -4.26 -19.58
C ARG A 170 10.69 -4.54 -19.38
N GLU A 171 9.97 -4.73 -20.48
CA GLU A 171 8.53 -4.98 -20.45
C GLU A 171 8.22 -6.47 -20.52
N VAL A 172 7.37 -6.93 -19.61
CA VAL A 172 6.76 -8.26 -19.64
C VAL A 172 5.27 -8.12 -19.86
N LYS A 173 4.79 -8.70 -20.96
CA LYS A 173 3.37 -8.75 -21.27
C LYS A 173 2.61 -9.53 -20.21
N ILE A 174 1.64 -8.89 -19.58
CA ILE A 174 0.73 -9.54 -18.63
C ILE A 174 -0.62 -9.76 -19.29
N GLY A 175 -1.12 -10.99 -19.19
CA GLY A 175 -2.45 -11.33 -19.71
C GLY A 175 -3.55 -10.46 -19.09
N ILE A 176 -4.71 -10.42 -19.73
CA ILE A 176 -5.88 -9.72 -19.18
C ILE A 176 -6.45 -10.58 -18.05
N GLY A 177 -6.43 -10.07 -16.82
CA GLY A 177 -7.14 -10.70 -15.71
C GLY A 177 -8.64 -10.76 -15.97
N GLY A 178 -9.31 -11.79 -15.42
CA GLY A 178 -10.77 -11.89 -15.50
C GLY A 178 -11.45 -10.63 -14.96
N ALA A 179 -12.70 -10.36 -15.39
CA ALA A 179 -13.43 -9.12 -15.04
C ALA A 179 -13.54 -8.85 -13.52
N LYS A 180 -13.47 -9.90 -12.71
CA LYS A 180 -13.49 -9.82 -11.24
C LYS A 180 -12.11 -9.95 -10.61
N MET A 181 -11.00 -9.84 -11.34
CA MET A 181 -9.66 -10.05 -10.80
C MET A 181 -8.92 -8.72 -10.59
N LYS A 182 -8.29 -8.56 -9.43
CA LYS A 182 -7.38 -7.47 -9.07
C LYS A 182 -5.94 -7.90 -9.36
N LEU A 183 -5.13 -6.98 -9.88
CA LEU A 183 -3.70 -7.20 -10.15
C LEU A 183 -2.89 -6.89 -8.89
N TRP A 184 -2.04 -7.86 -8.52
CA TRP A 184 -1.04 -7.73 -7.48
C TRP A 184 0.34 -7.83 -8.10
N VAL A 185 1.24 -6.92 -7.76
CA VAL A 185 2.60 -6.85 -8.30
C VAL A 185 3.62 -7.14 -7.22
N ALA A 186 4.68 -7.86 -7.58
CA ALA A 186 5.79 -8.19 -6.68
C ALA A 186 6.98 -7.27 -6.98
N ARG A 187 7.70 -6.85 -5.94
CA ARG A 187 8.96 -6.11 -6.06
C ARG A 187 10.13 -7.05 -5.75
N GLY A 188 11.27 -6.84 -6.43
CA GLY A 188 12.55 -7.43 -6.06
C GLY A 188 13.41 -6.50 -5.21
N LEU A 189 14.54 -7.02 -4.73
CA LEU A 189 15.52 -6.22 -3.98
C LEU A 189 15.98 -5.02 -4.82
N ASP A 190 16.38 -5.30 -6.07
CA ASP A 190 17.00 -4.33 -6.97
C ASP A 190 16.13 -3.96 -8.18
N TRP A 191 14.83 -4.29 -8.15
CA TRP A 191 13.91 -3.89 -9.23
C TRP A 191 12.49 -3.64 -8.73
N VAL A 192 11.80 -2.74 -9.42
CA VAL A 192 10.41 -2.36 -9.13
C VAL A 192 9.53 -2.49 -10.37
N PRO A 193 8.29 -2.99 -10.24
CA PRO A 193 7.35 -3.06 -11.35
C PRO A 193 6.50 -1.79 -11.49
N THR A 194 6.30 -1.38 -12.74
CA THR A 194 5.34 -0.36 -13.15
C THR A 194 4.32 -0.97 -14.11
N VAL A 195 3.04 -0.80 -13.81
CA VAL A 195 1.96 -1.27 -14.69
C VAL A 195 1.74 -0.25 -15.79
N ILE A 196 2.00 -0.64 -17.03
CA ILE A 196 1.77 0.17 -18.22
C ILE A 196 0.67 -0.45 -19.08
N SER A 197 -0.04 0.40 -19.81
CA SER A 197 -1.07 -0.03 -20.76
C SER A 197 -0.52 0.16 -22.17
N GLY A 198 -0.45 -0.92 -22.95
CA GLY A 198 -0.09 -0.80 -24.36
C GLY A 198 -1.33 -0.57 -25.23
N TRP A 199 -1.16 -0.74 -26.54
CA TRP A 199 -2.28 -0.60 -27.47
C TRP A 199 -3.37 -1.65 -27.22
N GLY A 200 -4.63 -1.18 -27.14
CA GLY A 200 -5.81 -2.01 -26.88
C GLY A 200 -6.00 -2.33 -25.38
N LYS A 201 -6.34 -3.59 -25.08
CA LYS A 201 -6.57 -4.08 -23.70
C LYS A 201 -5.36 -4.77 -23.08
N THR A 202 -4.20 -4.73 -23.73
CA THR A 202 -3.00 -5.42 -23.25
C THR A 202 -2.32 -4.60 -22.16
N LYS A 203 -2.05 -5.23 -21.02
CA LYS A 203 -1.25 -4.63 -19.94
C LYS A 203 0.16 -5.22 -19.96
N TYR A 204 1.13 -4.43 -19.52
CA TYR A 204 2.51 -4.88 -19.34
C TYR A 204 2.98 -4.51 -17.94
N LEU A 205 3.92 -5.29 -17.43
CA LEU A 205 4.76 -4.91 -16.31
C LEU A 205 6.09 -4.45 -16.86
N GLN A 206 6.41 -3.18 -16.68
CA GLN A 206 7.73 -2.64 -16.90
C GLN A 206 8.54 -2.85 -15.62
N MET A 207 9.56 -3.70 -15.65
CA MET A 207 10.47 -3.87 -14.53
C MET A 207 11.64 -2.91 -14.69
N THR A 208 11.82 -2.01 -13.73
CA THR A 208 12.92 -1.03 -13.70
C THR A 208 13.98 -1.49 -12.72
N ASN A 209 15.24 -1.50 -13.16
CA ASN A 209 16.38 -1.76 -12.29
C ASN A 209 16.71 -0.51 -11.46
N ILE A 210 16.69 -0.66 -10.14
CA ILE A 210 16.98 0.40 -9.16
C ILE A 210 18.30 0.19 -8.42
N GLY A 211 19.04 -0.88 -8.75
CA GLY A 211 20.34 -1.18 -8.14
C GLY A 211 21.51 -0.68 -8.98
N ASP A 212 22.71 -0.73 -8.39
CA ASP A 212 23.96 -0.25 -9.02
C ASP A 212 24.60 -1.26 -9.97
N ARG A 213 23.95 -2.41 -10.20
CA ARG A 213 24.47 -3.50 -11.04
C ARG A 213 23.39 -4.01 -11.97
N GLU A 214 23.83 -4.57 -13.08
CA GLU A 214 22.94 -5.30 -13.99
C GLU A 214 22.26 -6.45 -13.24
N ILE A 215 20.95 -6.58 -13.43
CA ILE A 215 20.16 -7.66 -12.85
C ILE A 215 19.73 -8.64 -13.93
N ILE A 216 19.76 -9.92 -13.57
CA ILE A 216 19.26 -11.01 -14.39
C ILE A 216 18.07 -11.58 -13.65
N LEU A 217 16.86 -11.39 -14.16
CA LEU A 217 15.67 -12.02 -13.61
C LEU A 217 15.65 -13.50 -14.03
N PRO A 218 15.72 -14.44 -13.08
CA PRO A 218 15.60 -15.86 -13.40
C PRO A 218 14.25 -16.19 -14.03
N THR A 219 14.22 -17.23 -14.85
CA THR A 219 12.98 -17.85 -15.32
C THR A 219 12.11 -18.22 -14.13
N HIS A 220 10.79 -18.06 -14.26
CA HIS A 220 9.80 -18.30 -13.20
C HIS A 220 9.84 -17.34 -12.01
N THR A 221 10.62 -16.24 -12.07
CA THR A 221 10.52 -15.16 -11.07
C THR A 221 9.09 -14.65 -11.01
N ILE A 222 8.49 -14.60 -9.82
CA ILE A 222 7.14 -14.08 -9.61
C ILE A 222 7.18 -12.56 -9.79
N LEU A 223 6.54 -12.06 -10.84
CA LEU A 223 6.40 -10.64 -11.13
C LEU A 223 5.09 -10.08 -10.57
N GLY A 224 4.10 -10.94 -10.40
CA GLY A 224 2.80 -10.59 -9.86
C GLY A 224 1.81 -11.74 -9.94
N MET A 225 0.54 -11.45 -9.68
CA MET A 225 -0.56 -12.39 -9.88
C MET A 225 -1.90 -11.68 -10.03
N TRP A 226 -2.79 -12.30 -10.79
CA TRP A 226 -4.20 -11.96 -10.79
C TRP A 226 -4.91 -12.75 -9.71
N VAL A 227 -5.65 -12.04 -8.87
CA VAL A 227 -6.39 -12.60 -7.75
C VAL A 227 -7.83 -12.12 -7.83
N GLU A 228 -8.79 -12.98 -7.56
CA GLU A 228 -10.21 -12.59 -7.51
C GLU A 228 -10.42 -11.41 -6.55
N GLY A 229 -11.32 -10.49 -6.87
CA GLY A 229 -11.31 -9.10 -6.40
C GLY A 229 -11.46 -8.93 -4.89
N ASP A 230 -12.09 -9.91 -4.26
CA ASP A 230 -12.28 -9.95 -2.80
C ASP A 230 -11.14 -10.67 -2.07
N MET A 231 -10.20 -11.27 -2.82
CA MET A 231 -9.13 -12.13 -2.34
C MET A 231 -7.76 -11.42 -2.41
N VAL A 232 -6.82 -11.87 -1.58
CA VAL A 232 -5.46 -11.31 -1.46
C VAL A 232 -4.41 -12.44 -1.58
N PRO A 233 -3.28 -12.23 -2.30
CA PRO A 233 -2.16 -13.17 -2.37
C PRO A 233 -1.64 -13.62 -1.01
N ARG A 234 -1.28 -14.91 -0.88
CA ARG A 234 -0.59 -15.44 0.30
C ARG A 234 0.91 -15.11 0.34
N THR A 235 1.47 -14.73 -0.80
CA THR A 235 2.91 -14.44 -0.94
C THR A 235 3.18 -13.04 -0.40
N GLN A 236 4.13 -12.92 0.53
CA GLN A 236 4.55 -11.63 1.08
C GLN A 236 5.25 -10.79 0.00
N GLY A 237 5.22 -9.47 0.16
CA GLY A 237 5.89 -8.55 -0.79
C GLY A 237 5.10 -8.27 -2.07
N LEU A 238 3.83 -8.69 -2.15
CA LEU A 238 2.92 -8.24 -3.21
C LEU A 238 2.06 -7.08 -2.76
N VAL A 239 1.83 -6.17 -3.70
CA VAL A 239 1.13 -4.92 -3.47
C VAL A 239 0.13 -4.70 -4.59
N THR A 240 -1.05 -4.13 -4.27
CA THR A 240 -2.05 -3.77 -5.28
C THR A 240 -1.70 -2.47 -5.97
N VAL A 241 -2.01 -2.42 -7.26
CA VAL A 241 -1.92 -1.20 -8.07
C VAL A 241 -2.86 -0.15 -7.47
N GLY A 242 -2.31 1.01 -7.08
CA GLY A 242 -3.05 2.12 -6.48
C GLY A 242 -2.91 2.27 -4.95
N SER A 243 -2.30 1.29 -4.27
CA SER A 243 -1.96 1.42 -2.84
C SER A 243 -0.83 2.44 -2.58
N GLY A 244 -0.66 2.87 -1.32
CA GLY A 244 0.42 3.77 -0.90
C GLY A 244 1.81 3.20 -1.22
N LYS A 245 2.06 1.94 -0.83
CA LYS A 245 3.31 1.23 -1.18
C LYS A 245 3.58 1.16 -2.67
N TYR A 246 2.55 0.97 -3.50
CA TYR A 246 2.75 0.97 -4.94
C TYR A 246 3.24 2.34 -5.44
N LYS A 247 2.70 3.43 -4.88
CA LYS A 247 3.15 4.80 -5.20
C LYS A 247 4.60 5.02 -4.78
N GLU A 248 5.02 4.56 -3.60
CA GLU A 248 6.42 4.61 -3.17
C GLU A 248 7.34 3.88 -4.16
N TRP A 249 6.91 2.70 -4.65
CA TRP A 249 7.68 1.97 -5.67
C TRP A 249 7.75 2.72 -7.00
N GLN A 250 6.72 3.48 -7.36
CA GLN A 250 6.76 4.31 -8.57
C GLN A 250 7.74 5.48 -8.43
N THR A 251 7.90 6.05 -7.22
CA THR A 251 8.93 7.06 -6.97
C THR A 251 10.34 6.49 -7.21
N LEU A 252 10.62 5.28 -6.71
CA LEU A 252 11.91 4.62 -6.94
C LEU A 252 12.17 4.33 -8.42
N ALA A 253 11.13 3.90 -9.16
CA ALA A 253 11.23 3.67 -10.59
C ALA A 253 11.55 4.97 -11.35
N TYR A 254 10.95 6.08 -10.91
CA TYR A 254 11.19 7.39 -11.52
C TYR A 254 12.64 7.84 -11.29
N GLU A 255 13.10 7.85 -10.03
CA GLU A 255 14.46 8.24 -9.64
C GLU A 255 15.54 7.48 -10.44
N ALA A 256 15.41 6.16 -10.52
CA ALA A 256 16.37 5.30 -11.23
C ALA A 256 16.45 5.59 -12.75
N THR A 257 15.39 6.12 -13.34
CA THR A 257 15.37 6.50 -14.77
C THR A 257 15.80 7.94 -15.03
N THR A 258 15.67 8.82 -14.04
CA THR A 258 16.01 10.26 -14.16
C THR A 258 17.48 10.58 -13.95
N ASP A 259 18.25 9.75 -13.23
CA ASP A 259 19.69 9.97 -12.98
C ASP A 259 20.56 9.99 -14.27
N ARG A 260 19.95 9.76 -15.44
CA ARG A 260 20.60 9.90 -16.76
C ARG A 260 20.24 11.16 -17.56
N VAL A 261 19.42 12.08 -17.04
CA VAL A 261 19.23 13.40 -17.66
C VAL A 261 20.30 14.38 -17.17
N ASN A 262 21.57 14.04 -17.42
CA ASN A 262 22.67 15.00 -17.41
C ASN A 262 23.52 14.89 -18.69
N GLU A 263 22.93 14.43 -19.79
CA GLU A 263 23.25 15.02 -21.09
C GLU A 263 22.22 16.12 -21.33
N LEU A 264 22.57 17.35 -20.94
CA LEU A 264 21.96 18.55 -21.51
C LEU A 264 21.87 18.33 -23.03
N PRO A 265 20.69 18.50 -23.65
CA PRO A 265 20.63 18.51 -25.11
C PRO A 265 21.66 19.52 -25.58
N LYS A 266 22.61 19.10 -26.44
CA LYS A 266 23.47 20.08 -27.11
C LYS A 266 22.55 21.13 -27.71
N GLU A 267 22.63 22.35 -27.21
CA GLU A 267 21.85 23.46 -27.73
C GLU A 267 22.03 23.45 -29.25
N PRO A 268 20.94 23.41 -30.04
CA PRO A 268 21.08 23.50 -31.47
C PRO A 268 21.74 24.85 -31.78
N ILE A 269 22.93 24.82 -32.37
CA ILE A 269 23.59 26.02 -32.89
C ILE A 269 22.80 26.44 -34.13
N GLY A 270 21.73 27.20 -33.91
CA GLY A 270 20.89 27.75 -34.97
C GLY A 270 19.44 28.00 -34.53
N PRO A 271 18.76 28.99 -35.13
CA PRO A 271 17.37 29.26 -34.80
C PRO A 271 16.47 28.07 -35.16
N LEU A 272 15.65 27.63 -34.20
CA LEU A 272 14.69 26.51 -34.30
C LEU A 272 13.48 26.76 -35.23
N VAL A 273 13.54 27.79 -36.06
CA VAL A 273 12.47 28.15 -37.01
C VAL A 273 13.11 28.59 -38.32
N ASP A 274 12.73 27.94 -39.42
CA ASP A 274 13.10 28.41 -40.76
C ASP A 274 12.57 29.84 -40.94
N ARG A 275 13.46 30.79 -41.20
CA ARG A 275 13.10 32.16 -41.60
C ARG A 275 13.08 32.22 -43.12
N PRO A 276 11.92 32.28 -43.78
CA PRO A 276 11.87 32.53 -45.20
C PRO A 276 12.45 33.93 -45.46
N THR A 277 13.36 34.04 -46.42
CA THR A 277 13.88 35.34 -46.84
C THR A 277 12.88 35.95 -47.82
N TYR A 278 12.18 36.99 -47.40
CA TYR A 278 11.25 37.72 -48.28
C TYR A 278 12.00 38.83 -49.03
N ALA A 279 11.67 39.01 -50.32
CA ALA A 279 12.11 40.19 -51.05
C ALA A 279 11.43 41.44 -50.48
N ALA A 280 12.18 42.53 -50.31
CA ALA A 280 11.66 43.78 -49.77
C ALA A 280 10.51 44.33 -50.64
N PRO A 281 9.34 44.65 -50.07
CA PRO A 281 8.20 45.16 -50.84
C PRO A 281 8.50 46.56 -51.38
N LYS A 282 8.31 46.76 -52.68
CA LYS A 282 8.61 48.03 -53.38
C LYS A 282 7.49 49.08 -53.34
N ARG A 283 6.31 48.76 -52.77
CA ARG A 283 5.15 49.70 -52.76
C ARG A 283 4.19 49.45 -51.60
N ILE A 284 3.76 50.53 -50.95
CA ILE A 284 2.74 50.53 -49.88
C ILE A 284 1.35 50.63 -50.52
N LEU A 285 0.45 49.70 -50.19
CA LEU A 285 -0.96 49.77 -50.58
C LEU A 285 -1.75 50.55 -49.51
N LYS A 286 -2.55 51.54 -49.93
CA LYS A 286 -3.44 52.29 -49.03
C LYS A 286 -4.75 51.52 -48.81
N ARG A 287 -5.26 51.59 -47.58
CA ARG A 287 -6.49 50.92 -47.13
C ARG A 287 -7.74 51.61 -47.73
N PRO A 288 -8.81 50.88 -48.12
CA PRO A 288 -10.06 51.48 -48.58
C PRO A 288 -10.75 52.25 -47.44
N SER A 289 -11.28 53.42 -47.77
CA SER A 289 -11.89 54.37 -46.84
C SER A 289 -13.41 54.36 -46.96
N ASP A 290 -14.07 53.33 -46.42
CA ASP A 290 -15.53 53.32 -46.24
C ASP A 290 -15.90 52.54 -44.96
N ALA A 291 -15.51 53.11 -43.82
CA ALA A 291 -15.96 52.65 -42.51
C ALA A 291 -16.20 53.85 -41.58
N LEU A 292 -17.06 54.79 -41.99
CA LEU A 292 -17.60 55.82 -41.11
C LEU A 292 -19.04 56.19 -41.55
N GLN A 293 -20.03 55.43 -41.09
CA GLN A 293 -21.33 55.97 -40.66
C GLN A 293 -22.00 54.97 -39.70
N ASN A 294 -21.77 55.26 -38.42
CA ASN A 294 -22.50 54.87 -37.20
C ASN A 294 -23.99 55.31 -37.25
N PRO A 295 -24.84 55.18 -36.18
CA PRO A 295 -25.02 54.15 -35.13
C PRO A 295 -26.52 53.91 -34.72
N VAL A 296 -26.73 53.18 -33.60
CA VAL A 296 -27.90 53.13 -32.66
C VAL A 296 -29.22 52.55 -33.23
N SER A 297 -30.13 51.88 -32.51
CA SER A 297 -30.42 51.55 -31.10
C SER A 297 -31.36 50.31 -31.14
N GLY A 298 -31.34 49.39 -30.19
CA GLY A 298 -32.36 49.33 -29.12
C GLY A 298 -33.67 48.64 -29.57
N ASP A 299 -33.98 47.45 -29.05
CA ASP A 299 -35.18 47.28 -28.21
C ASP A 299 -35.42 45.83 -27.73
N LEU A 300 -35.97 45.80 -26.51
CA LEU A 300 -36.47 44.67 -25.72
C LEU A 300 -37.89 44.27 -26.15
N HIS A 301 -38.30 43.06 -25.70
CA HIS A 301 -39.61 42.39 -25.77
C HIS A 301 -39.60 41.22 -26.78
N GLY A 302 -39.90 39.97 -26.41
CA GLY A 302 -40.87 39.49 -25.44
C GLY A 302 -42.10 39.00 -26.21
N ASN A 303 -42.29 37.68 -26.35
CA ASN A 303 -43.62 37.08 -26.21
C ASN A 303 -43.63 35.54 -26.24
N ALA A 304 -44.56 35.03 -25.45
CA ALA A 304 -44.96 33.65 -25.29
C ALA A 304 -46.01 33.23 -26.35
N ALA A 305 -46.19 31.91 -26.41
CA ALA A 305 -47.39 31.16 -26.80
C ALA A 305 -47.89 31.23 -28.25
N SER A 306 -47.85 30.07 -28.91
CA SER A 306 -49.03 29.34 -29.40
C SER A 306 -48.71 27.86 -29.50
#